data_AF-A0A2R6L2N3-F1
#
_entry.id   AF-A0A2R6L2N3-F1
#
_cell.length_a   1.000
_cell.length_b   1.000
_cell.length_c   1.000
_cell.angle_alpha   90.00
_cell.angle_beta   90.00
_cell.angle_gamma   90.00
#
_symmetry.space_group_name_H-M   'P 1'
#
loop_
_entity.id
_entity.type
_entity.pdbx_description
1 polymer ?
#
loop_
_entity_poly.entity_id
_entity_poly.type
_entity_poly.pdbx_seq_one_letter_code
_entity_poly.pdbx_strand_id
1 'polypeptide(L)'
;HELTALAEHLDRVHNVHVAADESDGEVTFLRTARDGPTDRSYGIHVADLAGVPEPVVERSRDVLDRLREEKAIEAKGGGGEPVQAVFDLGSGEFRTEGASPETADGARGETAAADGSGQGQPADPLRSQYGEDAGDVLDALVDVDVNETPPVELLAKVQEWQERIDGPED
;
A
#
# COMPACT_ATOMS: atom_id res chain seq x y z
N HIS A 1 -7.92 -7.43 -17.27
CA HIS A 1 -8.83 -8.31 -18.05
C HIS A 1 -10.21 -8.47 -17.41
N GLU A 2 -10.34 -8.39 -16.08
CA GLU A 2 -11.63 -8.63 -15.41
C GLU A 2 -12.73 -7.65 -15.83
N LEU A 3 -12.45 -6.35 -15.84
CA LEU A 3 -13.44 -5.35 -16.26
C LEU A 3 -13.73 -5.37 -17.77
N THR A 4 -12.74 -5.70 -18.59
CA THR A 4 -12.94 -5.78 -20.05
C THR A 4 -13.86 -6.95 -20.44
N ALA A 5 -13.93 -8.01 -19.64
CA ALA A 5 -14.84 -9.14 -19.89
C ALA A 5 -16.31 -8.79 -19.59
N LEU A 6 -16.58 -7.70 -18.87
CA LEU A 6 -17.94 -7.29 -18.52
C LEU A 6 -18.79 -6.92 -19.75
N ALA A 7 -18.14 -6.44 -20.82
CA ALA A 7 -18.80 -6.14 -22.09
C ALA A 7 -19.39 -7.40 -22.77
N GLU A 8 -18.96 -8.60 -22.38
CA GLU A 8 -19.53 -9.87 -22.85
C GLU A 8 -20.83 -10.23 -22.12
N HIS A 9 -21.07 -9.62 -20.95
CA HIS A 9 -22.16 -9.98 -20.04
C HIS A 9 -23.26 -8.92 -19.98
N LEU A 10 -22.97 -7.68 -20.39
CA LEU A 10 -23.90 -6.55 -20.31
C LEU A 10 -24.05 -5.86 -21.66
N ASP A 11 -25.25 -5.90 -22.24
CA ASP A 11 -25.54 -5.39 -23.60
C ASP A 11 -25.25 -3.89 -23.82
N ARG A 12 -25.18 -3.11 -22.73
CA ARG A 12 -24.96 -1.66 -22.76
C ARG A 12 -23.51 -1.26 -22.47
N VAL A 13 -22.62 -2.21 -22.25
CA VAL A 13 -21.21 -1.96 -21.93
C VAL A 13 -20.37 -2.23 -23.17
N HIS A 14 -19.52 -1.26 -23.51
CA HIS A 14 -18.60 -1.36 -24.64
C HIS A 14 -17.20 -0.99 -24.19
N ASN A 15 -16.21 -1.78 -24.61
CA ASN A 15 -14.81 -1.46 -24.38
C ASN A 15 -14.30 -0.50 -25.46
N VAL A 16 -13.55 0.49 -25.03
CA VAL A 16 -12.74 1.35 -25.88
C VAL A 16 -11.36 1.50 -25.24
N HIS A 17 -10.33 1.71 -26.06
CA HIS A 17 -8.97 1.93 -25.58
C HIS A 17 -8.29 3.03 -26.39
N VAL A 18 -7.24 3.62 -25.83
CA VAL A 18 -6.37 4.56 -26.56
C VAL A 18 -5.35 3.76 -27.35
N ALA A 19 -5.27 3.99 -28.66
CA ALA A 19 -4.34 3.31 -29.53
C ALA A 19 -2.89 3.73 -29.24
N ALA A 20 -2.01 2.75 -29.21
CA ALA A 20 -0.57 2.91 -29.12
C ALA A 20 0.11 2.05 -30.20
N ASP A 21 1.23 2.53 -30.72
CA ASP A 21 2.07 1.81 -31.67
C ASP A 21 3.40 1.44 -31.02
N GLU A 22 3.87 0.23 -31.30
CA GLU A 22 5.13 -0.32 -30.76
C GLU A 22 6.08 -0.58 -31.91
N SER A 23 7.19 0.15 -31.92
CA SER A 23 8.24 0.02 -32.91
C SER A 23 9.58 0.14 -32.22
N ASP A 24 10.51 -0.78 -32.48
CA ASP A 24 11.90 -0.74 -32.01
C ASP A 24 12.06 -0.57 -30.47
N GLY A 25 11.11 -1.08 -29.68
CA GLY A 25 11.11 -0.95 -28.22
C GLY A 25 10.58 0.39 -27.70
N GLU A 26 10.15 1.29 -28.58
CA GLU A 26 9.49 2.54 -28.23
C GLU A 26 7.98 2.43 -28.41
N VAL A 27 7.24 3.10 -27.52
CA VAL A 27 5.77 3.14 -27.54
C VAL A 27 5.32 4.55 -27.92
N THR A 28 4.56 4.68 -29.00
CA THR A 28 3.97 5.93 -29.45
C THR A 28 2.46 5.95 -29.22
N PHE A 29 1.98 6.83 -28.35
CA PHE A 29 0.54 6.98 -28.11
C PHE A 29 -0.13 7.82 -29.20
N LEU A 30 -1.07 7.21 -29.95
CA LEU A 30 -1.71 7.80 -31.12
C LEU A 30 -2.85 8.79 -30.77
N ARG A 31 -3.11 9.04 -29.47
CA ARG A 31 -4.18 9.92 -28.94
C ARG A 31 -5.56 9.67 -29.57
N THR A 32 -5.79 8.45 -30.04
CA THR A 32 -6.97 8.06 -30.79
C THR A 32 -7.65 6.94 -30.02
N ALA A 33 -8.94 7.12 -29.70
CA ALA A 33 -9.74 6.04 -29.13
C ALA A 33 -10.13 5.04 -30.23
N ARG A 34 -10.01 3.74 -29.96
CA ARG A 34 -10.45 2.65 -30.82
C ARG A 34 -11.38 1.72 -30.05
N ASP A 35 -12.33 1.12 -30.77
CA ASP A 35 -13.23 0.13 -30.21
C ASP A 35 -12.47 -1.14 -29.80
N GLY A 36 -13.02 -1.81 -28.79
CA GLY A 36 -12.50 -3.06 -28.26
C GLY A 36 -11.66 -2.90 -27.00
N PRO A 37 -11.39 -4.01 -26.30
CA PRO A 37 -10.54 -4.02 -25.12
C PRO A 37 -9.07 -3.76 -25.50
N THR A 38 -8.28 -3.32 -24.54
CA THR A 38 -6.82 -3.30 -24.69
C THR A 38 -6.25 -4.70 -24.42
N ASP A 39 -5.24 -5.08 -25.18
CA ASP A 39 -4.49 -6.34 -25.06
C ASP A 39 -3.16 -6.16 -24.30
N ARG A 40 -2.74 -4.91 -24.03
CA ARG A 40 -1.44 -4.59 -23.44
C ARG A 40 -1.53 -3.47 -22.41
N SER A 41 -0.56 -3.45 -21.49
CA SER A 41 -0.43 -2.43 -20.45
C SER A 41 0.94 -1.76 -20.56
N TYR A 42 0.94 -0.44 -20.62
CA TYR A 42 2.14 0.38 -20.90
C TYR A 42 2.73 1.04 -19.64
N GLY A 43 2.37 0.58 -18.44
CA GLY A 43 2.74 1.24 -17.18
C GLY A 43 4.25 1.40 -16.98
N ILE A 44 5.03 0.36 -17.28
CA ILE A 44 6.50 0.41 -17.18
C ILE A 44 7.08 1.40 -18.21
N HIS A 45 6.56 1.42 -19.44
CA HIS A 45 6.96 2.39 -20.47
C HIS A 45 6.64 3.83 -20.07
N VAL A 46 5.48 4.07 -19.46
CA VAL A 46 5.10 5.39 -18.97
C VAL A 46 5.98 5.82 -17.79
N ALA A 47 6.36 4.89 -16.90
CA ALA A 47 7.27 5.16 -15.80
C ALA A 47 8.67 5.56 -16.29
N ASP A 48 9.19 4.87 -17.30
CA ASP A 48 10.45 5.19 -17.98
C ASP A 48 10.41 6.60 -18.59
N LEU A 49 9.36 6.89 -19.38
CA LEU A 49 9.11 8.23 -19.94
C LEU A 49 8.94 9.34 -18.87
N ALA A 50 8.44 8.99 -17.69
CA ALA A 50 8.27 9.91 -16.56
C ALA A 50 9.58 10.18 -15.79
N GLY A 51 10.69 9.52 -16.16
CA GLY A 51 12.00 9.69 -15.52
C GLY A 51 12.13 8.93 -14.19
N VAL A 52 11.38 7.84 -14.02
CA VAL A 52 11.60 6.92 -12.90
C VAL A 52 13.02 6.34 -13.00
N PRO A 53 13.78 6.21 -11.89
CA PRO A 53 15.16 5.74 -11.95
C PRO A 53 15.30 4.37 -12.63
N GLU A 54 16.32 4.22 -13.49
CA GLU A 54 16.58 3.00 -14.27
C GLU A 54 16.55 1.71 -13.42
N PRO A 55 17.19 1.64 -12.22
CA PRO A 55 17.17 0.41 -11.43
C PRO A 55 15.76 -0.01 -10.98
N VAL A 56 14.83 0.94 -10.87
CA VAL A 56 13.43 0.67 -10.53
C VAL A 56 12.67 0.15 -11.75
N VAL A 57 12.91 0.74 -12.92
CA VAL A 57 12.30 0.32 -14.19
C VAL A 57 12.75 -1.09 -14.55
N GLU A 58 14.06 -1.38 -14.47
CA GLU A 58 14.64 -2.70 -14.70
C GLU A 58 14.03 -3.76 -13.77
N ARG A 59 14.03 -3.50 -12.45
CA ARG A 59 13.42 -4.43 -11.49
C ARG A 59 11.93 -4.66 -11.75
N SER A 60 11.21 -3.63 -12.22
CA SER A 60 9.79 -3.77 -12.56
C SER A 60 9.58 -4.68 -13.78
N ARG A 61 10.49 -4.64 -14.77
CA ARG A 61 10.50 -5.55 -15.91
C ARG A 61 10.73 -7.00 -15.44
N ASP A 62 11.74 -7.22 -14.59
CA ASP A 62 12.04 -8.55 -14.03
C ASP A 62 10.85 -9.15 -13.27
N VAL A 63 10.20 -8.33 -12.42
CA VAL A 63 9.02 -8.75 -11.67
C VAL A 63 7.85 -9.09 -12.60
N LEU A 64 7.63 -8.28 -13.64
CA LEU A 64 6.58 -8.54 -14.62
C LEU A 64 6.80 -9.86 -15.37
N ASP A 65 8.03 -10.14 -15.77
CA ASP A 65 8.37 -11.38 -16.47
C ASP A 65 8.17 -12.60 -15.57
N ARG A 66 8.59 -12.52 -14.29
CA ARG A 66 8.30 -13.54 -13.30
C ARG A 66 6.80 -13.78 -13.10
N LEU A 67 5.99 -12.73 -12.98
CA LEU A 67 4.53 -12.85 -12.83
C LEU A 67 3.87 -13.47 -14.07
N ARG A 68 4.38 -13.19 -15.26
CA ARG A 68 3.91 -13.82 -16.51
C ARG A 68 4.26 -15.30 -16.55
N GLU A 69 5.46 -15.67 -16.11
CA GLU A 69 5.87 -17.08 -15.99
C GLU A 69 5.02 -17.83 -14.96
N GLU A 70 4.79 -17.26 -13.78
CA GLU A 70 3.95 -17.86 -12.72
C GLU A 70 2.52 -18.09 -13.23
N LYS A 71 1.89 -17.10 -13.88
CA LYS A 71 0.56 -17.27 -14.50
C LYS A 71 0.55 -18.32 -15.62
N ALA A 72 1.63 -18.44 -16.38
CA ALA A 72 1.76 -19.47 -17.41
C ALA A 72 1.93 -20.88 -16.82
N ILE A 73 2.51 -20.99 -15.62
CA ILE A 73 2.64 -22.24 -14.88
C ILE A 73 1.29 -22.65 -14.28
N GLU A 74 0.55 -21.74 -13.65
CA GLU A 74 -0.80 -22.00 -13.11
C GLU A 74 -1.79 -22.43 -14.22
N ALA A 75 -1.74 -21.78 -15.38
CA ALA A 75 -2.57 -22.16 -16.54
C ALA A 75 -2.26 -23.57 -17.09
N LYS A 76 -1.11 -24.17 -16.74
CA LYS A 76 -0.68 -25.51 -17.18
C LYS A 76 -0.68 -26.56 -16.08
N GLY A 77 -0.84 -26.19 -14.81
CA GLY A 77 -0.82 -27.13 -13.71
C GLY A 77 -1.44 -26.56 -12.43
N GLY A 78 -2.58 -27.12 -12.04
CA GLY A 78 -3.17 -26.96 -10.71
C GLY A 78 -4.46 -26.16 -10.70
N GLY A 79 -5.60 -26.84 -10.60
CA GLY A 79 -6.92 -26.23 -10.38
C GLY A 79 -7.09 -25.72 -8.94
N GLY A 80 -6.22 -24.81 -8.51
CA GLY A 80 -6.46 -23.96 -7.34
C GLY A 80 -7.07 -22.65 -7.80
N GLU A 81 -8.15 -22.21 -7.15
CA GLU A 81 -8.68 -20.85 -7.36
C GLU A 81 -7.60 -19.83 -6.99
N PRO A 82 -7.41 -18.77 -7.80
CA PRO A 82 -6.43 -17.73 -7.51
C PRO A 82 -6.83 -17.03 -6.22
N VAL A 83 -6.03 -17.19 -5.17
CA VAL A 83 -6.32 -16.56 -3.88
C VAL A 83 -5.79 -15.13 -3.91
N GLN A 84 -6.72 -14.19 -4.09
CA GLN A 84 -6.40 -12.76 -4.04
C GLN A 84 -6.08 -12.38 -2.59
N ALA A 85 -4.84 -11.95 -2.34
CA ALA A 85 -4.49 -11.31 -1.07
C ALA A 85 -5.10 -9.92 -1.06
N VAL A 86 -6.03 -9.67 -0.13
CA VAL A 86 -6.67 -8.37 0.05
C VAL A 86 -6.01 -7.68 1.23
N PHE A 87 -5.53 -6.46 1.01
CA PHE A 87 -4.97 -5.63 2.06
C PHE A 87 -6.12 -5.02 2.87
N ASP A 88 -6.22 -5.39 4.15
CA ASP A 88 -7.26 -4.85 5.03
C ASP A 88 -6.83 -3.48 5.55
N LEU A 89 -7.56 -2.45 5.12
CA LEU A 89 -7.25 -1.05 5.43
C LEU A 89 -7.54 -0.69 6.89
N GLY A 90 -8.31 -1.49 7.64
CA GLY A 90 -8.59 -1.27 9.06
C GLY A 90 -7.58 -1.94 9.99
N SER A 91 -6.93 -3.03 9.56
CA SER A 91 -5.92 -3.72 10.37
C SER A 91 -4.48 -3.57 9.88
N GLY A 92 -4.26 -2.99 8.69
CA GLY A 92 -2.92 -2.84 8.11
C GLY A 92 -2.24 -4.16 7.74
N GLU A 93 -3.01 -5.25 7.66
CA GLU A 93 -2.51 -6.60 7.43
C GLU A 93 -3.07 -7.20 6.13
N PHE A 94 -2.25 -8.02 5.47
CA PHE A 94 -2.71 -8.81 4.33
C PHE A 94 -3.54 -9.99 4.82
N ARG A 95 -4.81 -10.06 4.41
CA ARG A 95 -5.67 -11.23 4.63
C ARG A 95 -5.82 -12.05 3.37
N THR A 96 -5.78 -13.36 3.55
CA THR A 96 -6.00 -14.35 2.51
C THR A 96 -7.38 -14.95 2.75
N GLU A 97 -8.37 -14.64 1.90
CA GLU A 97 -9.70 -15.24 2.05
C GLU A 97 -9.64 -16.75 1.77
N GLY A 98 -9.98 -17.55 2.79
CA GLY A 98 -9.92 -19.02 2.76
C GLY A 98 -9.71 -19.68 4.13
N ALA A 99 -9.27 -18.95 5.15
CA ALA A 99 -9.20 -19.46 6.52
C ALA A 99 -10.49 -19.09 7.30
N SER A 100 -11.35 -20.07 7.55
CA SER A 100 -12.45 -19.92 8.51
C SER A 100 -11.88 -19.70 9.92
N PRO A 101 -12.46 -18.82 10.75
CA PRO A 101 -11.95 -18.53 12.08
C PRO A 101 -12.41 -19.60 13.07
N GLU A 102 -11.47 -20.33 13.66
CA GLU A 102 -11.74 -21.08 14.90
C GLU A 102 -11.61 -20.12 16.09
N THR A 103 -12.71 -20.08 16.83
CA THR A 103 -12.98 -19.37 18.07
C THR A 103 -11.98 -19.68 19.19
N ALA A 104 -11.51 -18.64 19.88
CA ALA A 104 -11.18 -18.65 21.31
C ALA A 104 -11.23 -17.18 21.78
N ASP A 105 -12.38 -16.72 22.27
CA ASP A 105 -12.82 -16.76 23.67
C ASP A 105 -12.00 -15.85 24.59
N GLY A 106 -12.72 -14.93 25.24
CA GLY A 106 -12.16 -13.72 25.81
C GLY A 106 -11.72 -13.83 27.26
N ALA A 107 -11.09 -12.75 27.73
CA ALA A 107 -11.07 -12.37 29.13
C ALA A 107 -10.80 -10.88 29.25
N ARG A 108 -11.85 -10.10 29.53
CA ARG A 108 -11.72 -8.85 30.29
C ARG A 108 -11.52 -9.22 31.75
N GLY A 109 -10.55 -8.60 32.41
CA GLY A 109 -10.31 -8.76 33.84
C GLY A 109 -9.44 -7.63 34.36
N GLU A 110 -10.09 -6.70 35.06
CA GLU A 110 -9.54 -5.53 35.72
C GLU A 110 -8.50 -5.82 36.81
N THR A 111 -7.79 -4.74 37.12
CA THR A 111 -6.71 -4.50 38.08
C THR A 111 -6.88 -5.09 39.49
N ALA A 112 -5.77 -5.52 40.10
CA ALA A 112 -5.53 -5.33 41.54
C ALA A 112 -4.03 -5.34 41.90
N ALA A 113 -3.64 -4.26 42.58
CA ALA A 113 -2.41 -3.91 43.28
C ALA A 113 -1.40 -5.01 43.67
N ALA A 114 -0.12 -4.65 43.48
CA ALA A 114 0.95 -5.01 44.41
C ALA A 114 1.91 -3.82 44.54
N ASP A 115 1.94 -3.24 45.74
CA ASP A 115 2.97 -2.33 46.23
C ASP A 115 4.35 -3.00 46.17
N GLY A 116 5.38 -2.22 45.84
CA GLY A 116 6.75 -2.60 46.19
C GLY A 116 7.86 -2.02 45.34
N SER A 117 8.49 -0.98 45.87
CA SER A 117 9.92 -0.62 45.72
C SER A 117 10.40 -0.08 44.37
N GLY A 118 10.75 1.21 44.40
CA GLY A 118 11.40 1.94 43.33
C GLY A 118 12.60 1.22 42.73
N GLN A 119 12.53 1.05 41.41
CA GLN A 119 13.67 0.89 40.53
C GLN A 119 13.37 1.85 39.38
N GLY A 120 14.20 2.89 39.23
CA GLY A 120 14.02 3.91 38.21
C GLY A 120 13.85 3.25 36.85
N GLN A 121 12.84 3.68 36.09
CA GLN A 121 12.74 3.30 34.68
C GLN A 121 14.10 3.52 34.02
N PRO A 122 14.56 2.58 33.17
CA PRO A 122 15.74 2.82 32.36
C PRO A 122 15.52 4.13 31.61
N ALA A 123 16.49 5.04 31.66
CA ALA A 123 16.40 6.32 30.98
C ALA A 123 16.01 6.07 29.52
N ASP A 124 14.83 6.57 29.13
CA ASP A 124 14.33 6.43 27.78
C ASP A 124 15.35 7.08 26.83
N PRO A 125 16.02 6.30 25.96
CA PRO A 125 17.06 6.81 25.08
C PRO A 125 16.53 7.92 24.17
N LEU A 126 15.25 7.86 23.79
CA LEU A 126 14.62 8.86 22.92
C LEU A 126 14.42 10.18 23.67
N ARG A 127 14.02 10.13 24.93
CA ARG A 127 13.89 11.31 25.79
C ARG A 127 15.21 12.08 25.95
N SER A 128 16.33 11.35 26.01
CA SER A 128 17.66 11.96 26.10
C SER A 128 18.11 12.65 24.80
N GLN A 129 17.57 12.24 23.66
CA GLN A 129 17.96 12.73 22.35
C GLN A 129 17.03 13.82 21.81
N TYR A 130 15.73 13.72 22.12
CA TYR A 130 14.67 14.51 21.50
C TYR A 130 13.80 15.28 22.52
N GLY A 131 14.19 15.31 23.80
CA GLY A 131 13.49 16.06 24.84
C GLY A 131 12.38 15.28 25.55
N GLU A 132 11.75 15.94 26.53
CA GLU A 132 10.76 15.31 27.42
C GLU A 132 9.47 14.89 26.69
N ASP A 133 9.10 15.63 25.64
CA ASP A 133 7.83 15.47 24.91
C ASP A 133 7.92 14.44 23.76
N ALA A 134 9.09 13.85 23.52
CA ALA A 134 9.31 12.92 22.40
C ALA A 134 8.43 11.65 22.48
N GLY A 135 8.19 11.16 23.70
CA GLY A 135 7.31 10.00 23.92
C GLY A 135 5.86 10.30 23.53
N ASP A 136 5.34 11.44 23.99
CA ASP A 136 3.97 11.85 23.71
C ASP A 136 3.71 12.11 22.21
N VAL A 137 4.72 12.60 21.48
CA VAL A 137 4.62 12.78 20.02
C VAL A 137 4.61 11.44 19.30
N LEU A 138 5.39 10.46 19.76
CA LEU A 138 5.38 9.11 19.16
C LEU A 138 4.04 8.40 19.39
N ASP A 139 3.47 8.54 20.58
CA ASP A 139 2.12 8.02 20.87
C ASP A 139 1.09 8.69 19.96
N ALA A 140 1.16 10.02 19.78
CA ALA A 140 0.27 10.74 18.87
C ALA A 140 0.46 10.35 17.39
N LEU A 141 1.68 10.02 16.96
CA LEU A 141 1.98 9.59 15.60
C LEU A 141 1.37 8.21 15.29
N VAL A 142 1.39 7.30 16.27
CA VAL A 142 0.80 5.95 16.13
C VAL A 142 -0.72 6.02 15.94
N ASP A 143 -1.38 6.99 16.57
CA ASP A 143 -2.84 7.17 16.49
C ASP A 143 -3.31 7.90 15.21
N VAL A 144 -2.41 8.49 14.42
CA VAL A 144 -2.78 9.25 13.21
C VAL A 144 -2.92 8.34 11.99
N ASP A 145 -4.14 8.27 11.45
CA ASP A 145 -4.41 7.66 10.14
C ASP A 145 -4.16 8.67 9.01
N VAL A 146 -3.12 8.40 8.22
CA VAL A 146 -2.68 9.21 7.08
C VAL A 146 -3.67 9.16 5.90
N ASN A 147 -4.50 8.11 5.80
CA ASN A 147 -5.46 7.95 4.73
C ASN A 147 -6.76 8.70 4.99
N GLU A 148 -7.13 8.85 6.26
CA GLU A 148 -8.36 9.53 6.67
C GLU A 148 -8.14 11.02 7.00
N THR A 149 -6.93 11.40 7.39
CA THR A 149 -6.62 12.79 7.73
C THR A 149 -6.35 13.62 6.47
N PRO A 150 -7.06 14.74 6.24
CA PRO A 150 -6.81 15.62 5.09
C PRO A 150 -5.35 16.11 5.04
N PRO A 151 -4.72 16.24 3.85
CA PRO A 151 -3.30 16.60 3.74
C PRO A 151 -2.89 17.88 4.46
N VAL A 152 -3.75 18.91 4.46
CA VAL A 152 -3.48 20.18 5.16
C VAL A 152 -3.49 20.00 6.67
N GLU A 153 -4.35 19.13 7.19
CA GLU A 153 -4.44 18.82 8.62
C GLU A 153 -3.25 17.97 9.07
N LEU A 154 -2.80 17.02 8.24
CA LEU A 154 -1.57 16.26 8.49
C LEU A 154 -0.35 17.19 8.60
N LEU A 155 -0.21 18.14 7.67
CA LEU A 155 0.89 19.10 7.70
C LEU A 155 0.83 19.99 8.96
N ALA A 156 -0.36 20.39 9.40
CA ALA A 156 -0.53 21.16 10.63
C ALA A 156 -0.14 20.34 11.88
N LYS A 157 -0.56 19.06 11.95
CA LYS A 157 -0.17 18.15 13.05
C LYS A 157 1.34 17.91 13.10
N VAL A 158 1.97 17.73 11.94
CA VAL A 158 3.44 17.58 11.85
C VAL A 158 4.15 18.85 12.34
N GLN A 159 3.67 20.05 11.98
CA GLN A 159 4.23 21.30 12.48
C GLN A 159 4.09 21.43 14.00
N GLU A 160 2.93 21.10 14.55
CA GLU A 160 2.69 21.10 16.00
C GLU A 160 3.66 20.16 16.74
N TRP A 161 3.90 18.96 16.21
CA TRP A 161 4.84 18.01 16.80
C TRP A 161 6.29 18.47 16.72
N GLN A 162 6.68 19.13 15.62
CA GLN A 162 8.00 19.72 15.47
C GLN A 162 8.23 20.83 16.50
N GLU A 163 7.26 21.74 16.69
CA GLU A 163 7.32 22.80 17.70
C GLU A 163 7.42 22.24 19.13
N ARG A 164 6.74 21.12 19.41
CA ARG A 164 6.81 20.43 20.71
C ARG A 164 8.17 19.77 20.96
N ILE A 165 8.82 19.21 19.94
CA ILE A 165 10.12 18.54 20.08
C ILE A 165 11.27 19.57 20.12
N ASP A 166 11.22 20.60 19.28
CA ASP A 166 12.28 21.60 19.19
C ASP A 166 12.21 22.63 20.32
N GLY A 167 11.06 22.76 21.00
CA GLY A 167 10.80 23.78 22.01
C GLY A 167 10.70 25.18 21.39
N PRO A 168 10.28 26.22 22.14
CA PRO A 168 10.27 27.58 21.62
C PRO A 168 11.70 28.01 21.28
N GLU A 169 11.92 28.41 20.03
CA GLU A 169 13.18 29.02 19.57
C GLU A 169 13.54 30.21 20.49
N ASP A 170 14.65 30.11 21.26
CA ASP A 170 15.28 31.22 22.00
C ASP A 170 16.09 32.14 21.06
#